data_AF-W1XN65-F1
#
_entry.id   AF-W1XN65-F1
#
_cell.length_a   1.000
_cell.length_b   1.000
_cell.length_c   1.000
_cell.angle_alpha   90.00
_cell.angle_beta   90.00
_cell.angle_gamma   90.00
#
_symmetry.space_group_name_H-M   'P 1'
#
loop_
_entity.id
_entity.type
_entity.pdbx_description
1 polymer ?
#
loop_
_entity_poly.entity_id
_entity_poly.type
_entity_poly.pdbx_seq_one_letter_code
_entity_poly.pdbx_strand_id
1 'polypeptide(L)'
;PTAIAFMESLVKRDRAAVVCDLLFGLPGQDAQTWGEDLAIARDIGLDGVDLYALNVLPNTPLGKAVENGRTTVPSPAERRDLYL
;
A
#
# COMPACT_ATOMS: atom_id res chain seq x y z
N PRO A 1 -7.40 -7.96 16.35
CA PRO A 1 -6.73 -8.76 15.29
C PRO A 1 -5.92 -7.83 14.38
N THR A 2 -4.70 -8.21 13.98
CA THR A 2 -3.95 -7.49 12.95
C THR A 2 -4.62 -7.68 11.58
N ALA A 3 -4.32 -6.80 10.62
CA ALA A 3 -4.87 -6.91 9.26
C ALA A 3 -4.50 -8.26 8.60
N ILE A 4 -3.25 -8.71 8.77
CA ILE A 4 -2.76 -10.01 8.28
C ILE A 4 -3.62 -11.17 8.82
N ALA A 5 -3.74 -11.28 10.15
CA ALA A 5 -4.49 -12.37 10.76
C ALA A 5 -5.98 -12.36 10.36
N PHE A 6 -6.56 -11.17 10.15
CA PHE A 6 -7.92 -11.04 9.65
C PHE A 6 -8.05 -11.58 8.23
N MET A 7 -7.19 -11.14 7.30
CA MET A 7 -7.20 -11.57 5.90
C MET A 7 -6.91 -13.07 5.76
N GLU A 8 -5.91 -13.61 6.46
CA GLU A 8 -5.64 -15.06 6.49
C GLU A 8 -6.88 -15.86 6.92
N SER A 9 -7.65 -15.34 7.88
CA SER A 9 -8.87 -16.02 8.32
C SER A 9 -9.96 -16.03 7.23
N LEU A 10 -10.02 -15.00 6.38
CA LEU A 10 -10.95 -14.94 5.26
C LEU A 10 -10.52 -15.91 4.16
N VAL A 11 -9.23 -15.90 3.79
CA VAL A 11 -8.65 -16.81 2.79
C VAL A 11 -8.87 -18.27 3.21
N LYS A 12 -8.56 -18.63 4.46
CA LYS A 12 -8.75 -20.00 5.00
C LYS A 12 -10.20 -20.51 4.94
N ARG A 13 -11.20 -19.61 4.86
CA ARG A 13 -12.60 -20.02 4.75
C ARG A 13 -12.95 -20.50 3.35
N ASP A 14 -12.24 -20.03 2.33
CA ASP A 14 -12.43 -20.41 0.92
C ASP A 14 -13.91 -20.34 0.49
N ARG A 15 -14.56 -19.21 0.80
CA ARG A 15 -15.99 -18.97 0.48
C ARG A 15 -16.23 -17.82 -0.50
N ALA A 16 -15.19 -17.05 -0.80
CA ALA A 16 -15.23 -15.90 -1.70
C ALA A 16 -13.80 -15.56 -2.12
N ALA A 17 -13.66 -14.89 -3.26
CA ALA A 17 -12.40 -14.25 -3.62
C ALA A 17 -12.09 -13.11 -2.63
N VAL A 18 -10.88 -13.10 -2.10
CA VAL A 18 -10.38 -12.07 -1.18
C VAL A 18 -9.33 -11.24 -1.92
N VAL A 19 -9.69 -9.97 -2.16
CA VAL A 19 -8.81 -9.00 -2.80
C VAL A 19 -8.53 -7.83 -1.86
N CYS A 20 -7.41 -7.13 -2.03
CA CYS A 20 -7.13 -5.89 -1.31
C CYS A 20 -6.60 -4.77 -2.21
N ASP A 21 -6.90 -3.54 -1.82
CA ASP A 21 -6.25 -2.36 -2.37
C ASP A 21 -4.95 -2.11 -1.62
N LEU A 22 -3.85 -1.95 -2.34
CA LEU A 22 -2.53 -1.68 -1.78
C LEU A 22 -1.98 -0.37 -2.36
N LEU A 23 -1.75 0.59 -1.45
CA LEU A 23 -1.18 1.90 -1.78
C LEU A 23 0.35 1.85 -1.71
N PHE A 24 1.03 2.38 -2.72
CA PHE A 24 2.48 2.57 -2.73
C PHE A 24 2.86 4.04 -2.96
N GLY A 25 4.11 4.39 -2.64
CA GLY A 25 4.56 5.78 -2.60
C GLY A 25 4.20 6.50 -1.30
N LEU A 26 4.09 5.77 -0.19
CA LEU A 26 3.79 6.36 1.12
C LEU A 26 4.99 7.12 1.70
N PRO A 27 4.77 8.06 2.65
CA PRO A 27 5.88 8.70 3.34
C PRO A 27 6.83 7.70 4.00
N GLY A 28 8.13 7.83 3.70
CA GLY A 28 9.17 6.94 4.23
C GLY A 28 9.23 5.54 3.61
N GLN A 29 8.39 5.25 2.61
CA GLN A 29 8.45 3.98 1.88
C GLN A 29 9.59 4.02 0.85
N ASP A 30 10.30 2.91 0.73
CA ASP A 30 11.33 2.66 -0.26
C ASP A 30 11.04 1.36 -1.02
N ALA A 31 11.91 1.01 -1.97
CA ALA A 31 11.73 -0.20 -2.78
C ALA A 31 11.75 -1.50 -1.94
N GLN A 32 12.49 -1.52 -0.83
CA GLN A 32 12.59 -2.70 0.02
C GLN A 32 11.28 -2.92 0.79
N THR A 33 10.84 -1.90 1.52
CA THR A 33 9.59 -1.93 2.29
C THR A 33 8.37 -2.12 1.39
N TRP A 34 8.41 -1.57 0.18
CA TRP A 34 7.40 -1.85 -0.84
C TRP A 34 7.38 -3.33 -1.28
N GLY A 35 8.56 -3.91 -1.53
CA GLY A 35 8.68 -5.34 -1.85
C GLY A 35 8.20 -6.24 -0.71
N GLU A 36 8.42 -5.84 0.54
CA GLU A 36 7.90 -6.53 1.73
C GLU A 36 6.36 -6.49 1.77
N ASP A 37 5.72 -5.37 1.47
CA ASP A 37 4.26 -5.26 1.38
C ASP A 37 3.67 -6.24 0.33
N LEU A 38 4.30 -6.31 -0.84
CA LEU A 38 3.93 -7.25 -1.91
C LEU A 38 4.12 -8.72 -1.49
N ALA A 39 5.24 -9.02 -0.79
CA ALA A 39 5.50 -10.35 -0.28
C ALA A 39 4.46 -10.77 0.76
N ILE A 40 4.06 -9.86 1.66
CA ILE A 40 3.01 -10.10 2.65
C ILE A 40 1.69 -10.42 1.95
N ALA A 41 1.27 -9.61 0.97
CA ALA A 41 0.02 -9.83 0.24
C ALA A 41 -0.01 -11.19 -0.48
N ARG A 42 1.12 -11.56 -1.12
CA ARG A 42 1.31 -12.89 -1.73
C ARG A 42 1.22 -14.01 -0.69
N ASP A 43 1.92 -13.88 0.43
CA ASP A 43 2.06 -14.95 1.43
C ASP A 43 0.78 -15.20 2.23
N ILE A 44 -0.09 -14.19 2.35
CA ILE A 44 -1.46 -14.36 2.88
C ILE A 44 -2.30 -15.26 1.97
N GLY A 45 -1.99 -15.33 0.67
CA GLY A 45 -2.75 -16.09 -0.33
C GLY A 45 -4.00 -15.35 -0.81
N LEU A 46 -3.92 -14.03 -0.97
CA LEU A 46 -5.00 -13.24 -1.57
C LEU A 46 -5.23 -13.64 -3.03
N ASP A 47 -6.48 -13.62 -3.47
CA ASP A 47 -6.87 -13.93 -4.86
C ASP A 47 -6.50 -12.80 -5.83
N GLY A 48 -6.27 -11.59 -5.30
CA GLY A 48 -5.88 -10.42 -6.09
C GLY A 48 -5.45 -9.24 -5.23
N VAL A 49 -4.70 -8.33 -5.85
CA VAL A 49 -4.26 -7.07 -5.24
C VAL A 49 -4.37 -5.97 -6.28
N ASP A 50 -5.08 -4.89 -5.93
CA ASP A 50 -5.17 -3.69 -6.76
C ASP A 50 -4.16 -2.64 -6.28
N LEU A 51 -3.24 -2.27 -7.16
CA LEU A 51 -2.12 -1.38 -6.84
C LEU A 51 -2.44 0.08 -7.18
N TYR A 52 -2.28 0.97 -6.20
CA TYR A 52 -2.52 2.40 -6.36
C TYR A 52 -1.30 3.22 -5.95
N ALA A 53 -0.81 4.08 -6.85
CA ALA A 53 0.16 5.09 -6.48
C ALA A 53 -0.53 6.15 -5.60
N LEU A 54 0.10 6.53 -4.49
CA LEU A 54 -0.41 7.56 -3.58
C LEU A 54 -0.62 8.88 -4.33
N ASN A 55 -1.82 9.43 -4.28
CA ASN A 55 -2.09 10.81 -4.71
C ASN A 55 -2.15 11.74 -3.50
N VAL A 56 -1.43 12.85 -3.56
CA VAL A 56 -1.48 13.89 -2.52
C VAL A 56 -2.53 14.92 -2.90
N LEU A 57 -3.67 14.87 -2.21
CA LEU A 57 -4.77 15.79 -2.44
C LEU A 57 -4.66 17.01 -1.51
N PRO A 58 -4.84 18.24 -2.04
CA PRO A 58 -4.84 19.44 -1.21
C PRO A 58 -5.93 19.38 -0.14
N ASN A 59 -5.71 20.07 0.98
CA ASN A 59 -6.61 20.12 2.14
C ASN A 59 -6.78 18.82 2.96
N THR A 60 -6.24 17.68 2.52
CA THR A 60 -6.18 16.47 3.35
C THR A 60 -5.10 16.58 4.44
N PRO A 61 -5.15 15.77 5.51
CA PRO A 61 -4.09 15.75 6.53
C PRO A 61 -2.70 15.52 5.94
N LEU A 62 -2.57 14.59 4.99
CA LEU A 62 -1.31 14.31 4.31
C LEU A 62 -0.90 15.47 3.39
N GLY A 63 -1.84 16.02 2.61
CA GLY A 63 -1.59 17.20 1.77
C GLY A 63 -1.05 18.38 2.57
N LYS A 64 -1.68 18.71 3.70
CA LYS A 64 -1.20 19.76 4.62
C LYS A 64 0.15 19.40 5.27
N ALA A 65 0.43 18.13 5.52
CA ALA A 65 1.72 17.71 6.08
C ALA A 65 2.86 17.87 5.07
N VAL A 66 2.62 17.50 3.81
CA VAL A 66 3.57 17.70 2.71
C VAL A 66 3.78 19.19 2.42
N GLU A 67 2.69 19.96 2.30
CA GLU A 67 2.75 21.40 2.04
C GLU A 67 3.54 22.17 3.11
N ASN A 68 3.39 21.81 4.38
CA ASN A 68 4.11 22.44 5.50
C ASN A 68 5.47 21.79 5.79
N GLY A 69 5.96 20.89 4.93
CA GLY A 69 7.28 20.24 5.09
C GLY A 69 7.41 19.31 6.30
N ARG A 70 6.30 18.87 6.90
CA ARG A 70 6.31 17.93 8.04
C ARG A 70 6.56 16.48 7.62
N THR A 71 6.35 16.16 6.35
CA THR A 71 6.64 14.87 5.77
C THR A 71 6.91 15.03 4.28
N THR A 72 7.58 14.05 3.69
CA THR A 72 7.82 13.99 2.26
C THR A 72 7.17 12.73 1.70
N VAL A 73 6.76 12.81 0.44
CA VAL A 73 6.33 11.65 -0.34
C VAL A 73 7.24 11.54 -1.56
N PRO A 74 7.42 10.34 -2.14
CA PRO A 74 8.19 10.21 -3.35
C PRO A 74 7.55 11.01 -4.50
N SER A 75 8.39 11.58 -5.34
CA SER A 75 8.01 12.25 -6.58
C SER A 75 7.22 11.31 -7.50
N PRO A 76 6.47 11.85 -8.49
CA PRO A 76 5.80 11.00 -9.47
C PRO A 76 6.73 10.03 -10.21
N ALA A 77 7.99 10.43 -10.46
CA ALA A 77 8.98 9.56 -11.09
C ALA A 77 9.41 8.42 -10.17
N GLU A 78 9.73 8.72 -8.91
CA GLU A 78 10.09 7.69 -7.91
C GLU A 78 8.93 6.72 -7.67
N ARG A 79 7.69 7.19 -7.62
CA ARG A 79 6.51 6.31 -7.53
C ARG A 79 6.38 5.39 -8.73
N ARG A 80 6.55 5.91 -9.95
CA ARG A 80 6.54 5.08 -11.17
C ARG A 80 7.58 3.95 -11.08
N ASP A 81 8.77 4.26 -10.59
CA ASP A 81 9.87 3.29 -10.52
C ASP A 81 9.63 2.17 -9.49
N LEU A 82 8.68 2.34 -8.56
CA LEU A 82 8.21 1.26 -7.67
C LEU A 82 7.24 0.27 -8.37
N TYR A 83 6.70 0.65 -9.53
CA TYR A 83 5.70 -0.14 -10.25
C TYR A 83 6.28 -0.91 -11.44
N LEU A 84 7.42 -0.45 -11.98
CA LEU A 84 8.10 -1.04 -13.14
C LEU A 84 9.14 -2.08 -12.72
#